data_AF-A0A3N5IAG9-F1
#
_entry.id   AF-A0A3N5IAG9-F1
#
_cell.length_a   1.000
_cell.length_b   1.000
_cell.length_c   1.000
_cell.angle_alpha   90.00
_cell.angle_beta   90.00
_cell.angle_gamma   90.00
#
_symmetry.space_group_name_H-M   'P 1'
#
loop_
_entity.id
_entity.type
_entity.pdbx_description
1 polymer ?
#
loop_
_entity_poly.entity_id
_entity_poly.type
_entity_poly.pdbx_seq_one_letter_code
_entity_poly.pdbx_strand_id
1 'polypeptide(L)' 'MHGSSNTPTVKVQFVPVGRNRREWMWKARDEDSNTISISGQRFESLTDAVRDARTQILGHGDDDRPTAA' A
#
# COMPACT_ATOMS: atom_id res chain seq x y z
N MET A 1 -9.34 21.42 17.39
CA MET A 1 -8.49 20.21 17.43
C MET A 1 -8.46 19.65 16.01
N HIS A 2 -7.46 20.04 15.21
CA HIS A 2 -7.25 19.40 13.91
C HIS A 2 -6.64 18.03 14.20
N GLY A 3 -7.46 16.99 14.28
CA GLY A 3 -6.97 15.64 14.14
C GLY A 3 -6.41 15.54 12.73
N SER A 4 -5.09 15.59 12.61
CA SER A 4 -4.38 15.36 11.35
C SER A 4 -4.98 14.11 10.74
N SER A 5 -5.71 14.24 9.63
CA SER A 5 -6.25 13.11 8.91
C SER A 5 -5.06 12.26 8.48
N ASN A 6 -4.74 11.24 9.29
CA ASN A 6 -3.78 10.20 8.96
C ASN A 6 -4.47 9.32 7.91
N THR A 7 -4.70 9.91 6.75
CA THR A 7 -5.32 9.25 5.61
C THR A 7 -4.33 8.18 5.22
N PRO A 8 -4.66 6.89 5.35
CA PRO A 8 -3.70 5.84 5.07
C PRO A 8 -3.16 5.98 3.64
N THR A 9 -1.87 6.30 3.53
CA THR A 9 -1.23 6.55 2.23
C THR A 9 -0.39 5.34 1.78
N VAL A 10 -0.62 4.90 0.54
CA VAL A 10 0.22 3.87 -0.10
C VAL A 10 1.45 4.55 -0.72
N LYS A 11 2.64 4.13 -0.31
CA LYS A 11 3.92 4.57 -0.88
C LYS A 11 4.42 3.55 -1.90
N VAL A 12 4.71 3.99 -3.13
CA VAL A 12 5.29 3.12 -4.17
C VAL A 12 6.79 3.39 -4.30
N GLN A 13 7.62 2.35 -4.17
CA GLN A 13 9.06 2.42 -4.38
C GLN A 13 9.47 1.61 -5.62
N PHE A 14 10.17 2.25 -6.55
CA PHE A 14 10.78 1.60 -7.70
C PHE A 14 12.22 1.19 -7.38
N VAL A 15 12.53 -0.09 -7.58
CA VAL A 15 13.86 -0.67 -7.38
C VAL A 15 14.37 -1.25 -8.71
N PRO A 16 15.58 -0.88 -9.16
CA PRO A 16 16.17 -1.49 -10.34
C PRO A 16 16.55 -2.95 -10.03
N VAL A 17 16.24 -3.86 -10.93
CA VAL A 17 16.57 -5.29 -10.82
C VAL A 17 17.44 -5.74 -11.99
N GLY A 18 18.12 -6.87 -11.80
CA GLY A 18 19.04 -7.43 -12.78
C GLY A 18 20.43 -6.77 -12.80
N ARG A 19 21.42 -7.50 -13.31
CA ARG A 19 22.83 -7.06 -13.37
C ARG A 19 23.04 -5.81 -14.24
N ASN A 20 22.15 -5.57 -15.20
CA ASN A 20 22.21 -4.43 -16.13
C ASN A 20 21.27 -3.26 -15.75
N ARG A 21 20.50 -3.35 -14.65
CA ARG A 21 19.54 -2.32 -14.20
C ARG A 21 18.55 -1.82 -15.27
N ARG A 22 18.33 -2.62 -16.32
CA ARG A 22 17.35 -2.33 -17.38
C ARG A 22 15.94 -2.76 -16.99
N GLU A 23 15.82 -3.57 -15.95
CA GLU A 23 14.58 -4.06 -15.42
C GLU A 23 14.25 -3.29 -14.15
N TRP A 24 12.96 -3.00 -13.94
CA TRP A 24 12.47 -2.27 -12.79
C TRP A 24 11.37 -3.05 -12.11
N MET A 25 11.43 -3.11 -10.79
CA MET A 25 10.42 -3.72 -9.95
C MET A 25 9.85 -2.63 -9.04
N TRP A 26 8.54 -2.56 -8.89
CA TRP A 26 7.91 -1.66 -7.93
C TRP A 26 7.48 -2.42 -6.66
N LYS A 27 7.42 -1.71 -5.55
CA LYS A 27 6.97 -2.19 -4.25
C LYS A 27 5.96 -1.21 -3.66
N ALA A 28 4.75 -1.66 -3.38
CA ALA A 28 3.76 -0.91 -2.62
C ALA A 28 4.01 -1.13 -1.12
N ARG A 29 4.12 -0.03 -0.38
CA ARG A 29 4.31 -0.02 1.06
C ARG A 29 3.25 0.84 1.74
N ASP A 30 2.99 0.50 2.98
CA ASP A 30 2.20 1.29 3.89
C ASP A 30 2.98 2.49 4.46
N GLU A 31 2.30 3.37 5.21
CA GLU A 31 2.90 4.46 5.96
C GLU A 31 3.92 3.98 7.00
N ASP A 32 3.66 2.84 7.65
CA ASP A 32 4.57 2.14 8.57
C ASP A 32 5.75 1.45 7.85
N SER A 33 5.92 1.69 6.54
CA SER A 33 6.93 1.05 5.69
C SER A 33 6.79 -0.47 5.57
N ASN A 34 5.66 -1.03 5.99
CA ASN A 34 5.32 -2.43 5.74
C ASN A 34 5.14 -2.66 4.24
N THR A 35 5.77 -3.69 3.69
CA THR A 35 5.62 -4.01 2.26
C THR A 35 4.33 -4.77 2.05
N ILE A 36 3.39 -4.14 1.35
CA ILE A 36 2.06 -4.70 1.09
C ILE A 36 2.09 -5.56 -0.17
N SER A 37 2.81 -5.11 -1.21
CA SER A 37 2.86 -5.81 -2.50
C SER A 37 4.11 -5.49 -3.32
N ILE A 38 4.48 -6.40 -4.22
CA ILE A 38 5.67 -6.32 -5.07
C ILE A 38 5.28 -6.71 -6.50
N SER A 39 5.86 -6.01 -7.50
CA SER A 39 5.67 -6.28 -8.93
C SER A 39 5.97 -7.74 -9.28
N GLY A 40 5.01 -8.40 -9.94
CA GLY A 40 5.16 -9.78 -10.42
C GLY A 40 4.96 -10.88 -9.37
N GLN A 41 4.68 -10.54 -8.11
CA GLN A 41 4.44 -11.55 -7.07
C GLN A 41 2.96 -11.96 -6.96
N ARG A 42 2.06 -10.99 -7.05
CA ARG A 42 0.60 -11.19 -6.96
C ARG A 42 -0.19 -10.44 -8.01
N PHE A 43 0.37 -9.36 -8.55
CA PHE A 43 -0.31 -8.47 -9.49
C PHE A 43 0.57 -8.27 -10.72
N GLU A 44 -0.09 -8.31 -11.87
CA GLU A 44 0.52 -8.05 -13.19
C GLU A 44 0.71 -6.54 -13.41
N SER A 45 -0.09 -5.71 -12.73
CA SER A 45 -0.09 -4.25 -12.86
C SER A 45 0.06 -3.52 -11.51
N LEU A 46 0.78 -2.40 -11.53
CA LEU A 46 0.95 -1.52 -10.37
C LEU A 46 -0.40 -0.99 -9.86
N THR A 47 -1.31 -0.65 -10.77
CA THR A 47 -2.61 -0.08 -10.43
C THR A 47 -3.45 -1.03 -9.57
N ASP A 48 -3.51 -2.31 -9.94
CA ASP A 48 -4.20 -3.33 -9.16
C ASP A 48 -3.59 -3.51 -7.78
N ALA A 49 -2.26 -3.54 -7.70
CA ALA A 49 -1.57 -3.66 -6.42
C ALA A 49 -1.74 -2.44 -5.51
N VAL A 50 -1.74 -1.23 -6.06
CA VAL A 50 -1.99 -0.01 -5.29
C VAL A 50 -3.45 0.05 -4.83
N ARG A 51 -4.40 -0.39 -5.67
CA ARG A 51 -5.82 -0.45 -5.30
C ARG A 51 -6.08 -1.46 -4.19
N ASP A 52 -5.47 -2.63 -4.29
CA ASP A 52 -5.53 -3.66 -3.27
C ASP A 52 -4.85 -3.21 -1.97
N ALA A 53 -3.64 -2.64 -2.07
CA ALA A 53 -2.93 -2.07 -0.93
C ALA A 53 -3.77 -0.99 -0.23
N ARG A 54 -4.39 -0.09 -1.00
CA ARG A 54 -5.29 0.93 -0.46
C ARG A 54 -6.48 0.29 0.26
N THR A 55 -7.07 -0.77 -0.30
CA THR A 55 -8.16 -1.51 0.35
C THR A 55 -7.71 -2.16 1.67
N GLN A 56 -6.52 -2.76 1.70
CA GLN A 56 -5.98 -3.39 2.91
C GLN A 56 -5.73 -2.39 4.04
N ILE A 57 -5.23 -1.19 3.73
CA ILE A 57 -4.94 -0.18 4.76
C ILE A 57 -6.22 0.55 5.19
N LEU A 58 -7.14 0.88 4.27
CA LEU A 58 -8.42 1.51 4.62
C LEU A 58 -9.39 0.54 5.33
N GLY A 59 -9.30 -0.76 5.06
CA GLY A 59 -10.10 -1.79 5.73
C GLY A 59 -9.78 -1.93 7.23
N HIS A 60 -8.75 -1.25 7.74
CA HIS A 60 -8.41 -1.20 9.17
C HIS A 60 -9.02 0.01 9.92
N GLY A 61 -9.84 0.82 9.24
CA GLY A 61 -10.39 2.07 9.79
C GLY A 61 -11.87 2.05 10.19
N ASP A 62 -12.57 0.94 9.97
CA ASP A 62 -14.01 0.80 10.30
C ASP A 62 -14.20 -0.21 11.44
N ASP A 63 -13.55 0.03 12.58
CA ASP A 63 -14.09 -0.40 13.86
C ASP A 63 -14.97 0.76 14.36
N ASP A 64 -16.10 0.97 13.66
CA ASP A 64 -17.22 1.72 14.21
C ASP A 64 -17.75 0.90 15.39
N ARG A 65 -17.12 1.17 16.54
CA ARG A 65 -17.49 0.69 17.86
C ARG A 65 -19.01 0.78 17.98
N PRO A 66 -19.78 -0.33 18.08
CA PRO A 66 -21.22 -0.21 18.25
C PRO A 66 -21.43 0.52 19.56
N THR A 67 -21.91 1.77 19.49
CA THR A 67 -22.39 2.46 20.68
C THR A 67 -23.56 1.65 21.19
N ALA A 68 -23.31 0.87 22.25
CA ALA A 68 -24.37 0.17 22.95
C ALA A 68 -25.42 1.20 23.38
N ALA A 69 -26.67 0.97 22.99
CA ALA A 69 -27.84 1.72 23.42
C ALA A 69 -28.71 0.82 24.30
#